data_AF-A0A3G2SZA0-F1
#
_entry.id   AF-A0A3G2SZA0-F1
#
_cell.length_a   1.000
_cell.length_b   1.000
_cell.length_c   1.000
_cell.angle_alpha   90.00
_cell.angle_beta   90.00
_cell.angle_gamma   90.00
#
_symmetry.space_group_name_H-M   'P 1'
#
loop_
_entity.id
_entity.type
_entity.pdbx_description
1 polymer ?
#
loop_
_entity_poly.entity_id
_entity_poly.type
_entity_poly.pdbx_seq_one_letter_code
_entity_poly.pdbx_strand_id
1 'polypeptide(L)'
;MNSVNRKSVMHTILMGLLHSLFGLFIVLTSLWFCLAIWIQQPLGQMVSYLIIALWVIFAFSILGIYFTKNLFSRKTDTLIYIAAFLISLLWYFNIPAKQDRQWSPEVSRIFSYEKQGNLVTIHNVRNFNWHSETQYDEQWDTRTFNLDHITGVNIITSYWMGPQIAHTLVSFNFSDQKPLVFSIEIRKEKTESFSAIGGFFRQFELSLIAADEKDIVYTRSNIRGEQVYFFPIQLPKAESKALFEEYLSKSDGLAKNPKWYNTLTSNCTTLVFDMIQAISPKKLPSDYRLFASGYLPNYLYDLGALSHQWSMKEWYKNAHINPRTARYAHFKYQNSTNFSKVVRLGLPQPLEK
;
A
#
# COMPACT_ATOMS: atom_id res chain seq x y z
N MET A 1 15.12 -56.21 -23.26
CA MET A 1 14.43 -55.98 -21.97
C MET A 1 14.65 -54.58 -21.35
N ASN A 2 14.99 -53.52 -22.12
CA ASN A 2 15.40 -52.22 -21.51
C ASN A 2 14.51 -51.00 -21.79
N SER A 3 13.58 -51.05 -22.76
CA SER A 3 12.71 -49.90 -23.10
C SER A 3 11.37 -49.90 -22.34
N VAL A 4 10.79 -51.07 -22.10
CA VAL A 4 9.49 -51.24 -21.41
C VAL A 4 9.58 -50.86 -19.94
N ASN A 5 10.66 -51.27 -19.25
CA ASN A 5 10.89 -50.93 -17.84
C ASN A 5 11.14 -49.42 -17.64
N ARG A 6 11.87 -48.79 -18.57
CA ARG A 6 12.13 -47.34 -18.54
C ARG A 6 10.85 -46.51 -18.76
N LYS A 7 9.97 -46.94 -19.65
CA LYS A 7 8.64 -46.31 -19.86
C LYS A 7 7.74 -46.45 -18.62
N SER A 8 7.77 -47.62 -17.97
CA SER A 8 7.00 -47.85 -16.73
C SER A 8 7.50 -46.99 -15.56
N VAL A 9 8.82 -46.95 -15.33
CA VAL A 9 9.42 -46.09 -14.28
C VAL A 9 9.15 -44.61 -14.54
N MET A 10 9.32 -44.15 -15.79
CA MET A 10 9.03 -42.76 -16.17
C MET A 10 7.56 -42.41 -16.00
N HIS A 11 6.64 -43.34 -16.30
CA HIS A 11 5.21 -43.16 -16.07
C HIS A 11 4.87 -43.06 -14.58
N THR A 12 5.46 -43.90 -13.73
CA THR A 12 5.26 -43.83 -12.27
C THR A 12 5.79 -42.53 -11.67
N ILE A 13 6.98 -42.08 -12.08
CA ILE A 13 7.55 -40.79 -11.64
C ILE A 13 6.66 -39.63 -12.07
N LEU A 14 6.22 -39.62 -13.34
CA LEU A 14 5.33 -38.59 -13.88
C LEU A 14 4.00 -38.55 -13.11
N MET A 15 3.40 -39.70 -12.84
CA MET A 15 2.16 -39.78 -12.07
C MET A 15 2.36 -39.32 -10.62
N GLY A 16 3.47 -39.71 -9.96
CA GLY A 16 3.80 -39.22 -8.63
C GLY A 16 3.94 -37.70 -8.58
N LEU A 17 4.63 -37.11 -9.55
CA LEU A 17 4.80 -35.66 -9.67
C LEU A 17 3.46 -34.95 -9.92
N LEU A 18 2.60 -35.49 -10.78
CA LEU A 18 1.25 -34.94 -11.02
C LEU A 18 0.38 -34.97 -9.75
N HIS A 19 0.42 -36.05 -8.97
CA HIS A 19 -0.32 -36.14 -7.70
C HIS A 19 0.23 -35.14 -6.67
N SER A 20 1.54 -34.98 -6.57
CA SER A 20 2.16 -33.99 -5.68
C SER A 20 1.80 -32.56 -6.07
N LEU A 21 1.84 -32.23 -7.37
CA LEU A 21 1.42 -30.92 -7.88
C LEU A 21 -0.07 -30.66 -7.62
N PHE A 22 -0.92 -31.67 -7.82
CA PHE A 22 -2.34 -31.56 -7.55
C PHE A 22 -2.64 -31.40 -6.05
N GLY A 23 -1.95 -32.15 -5.18
CA GLY A 23 -2.05 -31.99 -3.74
C GLY A 23 -1.63 -30.58 -3.29
N LEU A 24 -0.51 -30.08 -3.81
CA LEU A 24 -0.05 -28.72 -3.56
C LEU A 24 -1.08 -27.68 -4.06
N PHE A 25 -1.67 -27.89 -5.24
CA PHE A 25 -2.73 -27.03 -5.76
C PHE A 25 -3.93 -26.97 -4.81
N ILE A 26 -4.41 -28.11 -4.30
CA ILE A 26 -5.53 -28.15 -3.34
C ILE A 26 -5.16 -27.39 -2.07
N VAL A 27 -3.97 -27.61 -1.52
CA VAL A 27 -3.53 -26.94 -0.29
C VAL A 27 -3.48 -25.42 -0.48
N LEU A 28 -2.87 -24.94 -1.56
CA LEU A 28 -2.74 -23.50 -1.83
C LEU A 28 -4.09 -22.84 -2.10
N THR A 29 -4.94 -23.47 -2.91
CA THR A 29 -6.27 -22.93 -3.24
C THR A 29 -7.23 -22.97 -2.04
N SER A 30 -7.16 -24.02 -1.21
CA SER A 30 -7.93 -24.10 0.04
C SER A 30 -7.46 -23.08 1.06
N LEU A 31 -6.16 -22.91 1.23
CA LEU A 31 -5.60 -21.89 2.10
C LEU A 31 -6.06 -20.49 1.67
N TRP A 32 -5.94 -20.18 0.38
CA TRP A 32 -6.40 -18.92 -0.18
C TRP A 32 -7.90 -18.70 0.06
N PHE A 33 -8.74 -19.70 -0.22
CA PHE A 33 -10.19 -19.57 -0.05
C PHE A 33 -10.58 -19.38 1.42
N CYS A 34 -9.98 -20.14 2.34
CA CYS A 34 -10.23 -20.01 3.76
C CYS A 34 -9.84 -18.62 4.29
N LEU A 35 -8.69 -18.08 3.85
CA LEU A 35 -8.28 -16.72 4.18
C LEU A 35 -9.24 -15.66 3.61
N ALA A 36 -9.70 -15.84 2.36
CA ALA A 36 -10.66 -14.94 1.74
C ALA A 36 -12.00 -14.89 2.52
N ILE A 37 -12.53 -16.05 2.94
CA ILE A 37 -13.76 -16.14 3.74
C ILE A 37 -13.55 -15.57 5.15
N TRP A 38 -12.42 -15.86 5.78
CA TRP A 38 -12.08 -15.36 7.12
C TRP A 38 -12.02 -13.84 7.18
N ILE A 39 -11.50 -13.20 6.12
CA ILE A 39 -11.35 -11.75 6.03
C ILE A 39 -12.65 -11.08 5.59
N GLN A 40 -13.28 -11.56 4.51
CA GLN A 40 -14.47 -10.92 3.95
C GLN A 40 -15.75 -11.15 4.77
N GLN A 41 -15.82 -12.28 5.48
CA GLN A 41 -16.97 -12.71 6.28
C GLN A 41 -18.35 -12.43 5.63
N PRO A 42 -18.59 -12.86 4.37
CA PRO A 42 -19.70 -12.39 3.55
C PRO A 42 -21.10 -12.67 4.12
N LEU A 43 -21.22 -13.67 5.00
CA LEU A 43 -22.47 -14.10 5.62
C LEU A 43 -22.43 -13.96 7.16
N GLY A 44 -21.55 -13.10 7.65
CA GLY A 44 -21.26 -12.93 9.07
C GLY A 44 -20.29 -13.98 9.61
N GLN A 45 -19.78 -13.71 10.82
CA GLN A 45 -18.66 -14.43 11.40
C GLN A 45 -18.93 -15.94 11.59
N MET A 46 -20.08 -16.30 12.17
CA MET A 46 -20.42 -17.69 12.48
C MET A 46 -20.53 -18.56 11.22
N VAL A 47 -21.27 -18.07 10.21
CA VAL A 47 -21.45 -18.78 8.94
C VAL A 47 -20.12 -18.92 8.20
N SER A 48 -19.26 -17.88 8.25
CA SER A 48 -17.95 -17.91 7.61
C SER A 48 -17.04 -19.00 8.20
N TYR A 49 -17.04 -19.16 9.53
CA TYR A 49 -16.30 -20.25 10.17
C TYR A 49 -16.86 -21.63 9.83
N LEU A 50 -18.19 -21.78 9.71
CA LEU A 50 -18.79 -23.03 9.26
C LEU A 50 -18.37 -23.38 7.82
N ILE A 51 -18.36 -22.39 6.91
CA ILE A 51 -17.88 -22.57 5.53
C ILE A 51 -16.43 -23.03 5.50
N ILE A 52 -15.57 -22.38 6.30
CA ILE A 52 -14.14 -22.76 6.42
C ILE A 52 -14.02 -24.20 6.92
N ALA A 53 -14.73 -24.57 7.98
CA ALA A 53 -14.68 -25.92 8.54
C ALA A 53 -15.12 -26.98 7.52
N LEU A 54 -16.23 -26.75 6.83
CA LEU A 54 -16.74 -27.64 5.78
C LEU A 54 -15.75 -27.75 4.61
N TRP A 55 -15.15 -26.64 4.19
CA TRP A 55 -14.17 -26.64 3.11
C TRP A 55 -12.90 -27.41 3.48
N VAL A 56 -12.40 -27.24 4.70
CA VAL A 56 -11.22 -27.97 5.19
C VAL A 56 -11.47 -29.48 5.24
N ILE A 57 -12.65 -29.91 5.73
CA ILE A 57 -13.05 -31.32 5.72
C ILE A 57 -13.08 -31.86 4.29
N PHE A 58 -13.67 -31.10 3.36
CA PHE A 58 -13.74 -31.46 1.95
C PHE A 58 -12.37 -31.50 1.26
N ALA A 59 -11.47 -30.57 1.56
CA ALA A 59 -10.11 -30.57 1.04
C ALA A 59 -9.33 -31.81 1.53
N PHE A 60 -9.48 -32.17 2.82
CA PHE A 60 -8.85 -33.37 3.38
C PHE A 60 -9.42 -34.67 2.81
N SER A 61 -10.71 -34.73 2.46
CA SER A 61 -11.27 -35.90 1.79
C SER A 61 -10.67 -36.11 0.40
N ILE A 62 -10.42 -35.03 -0.35
CA ILE A 62 -9.79 -35.10 -1.68
C ILE A 62 -8.31 -35.48 -1.59
N LEU A 63 -7.59 -34.99 -0.58
CA LEU A 63 -6.20 -35.37 -0.31
C LEU A 63 -6.06 -36.83 0.16
N GLY A 64 -7.16 -37.55 0.36
CA GLY A 64 -7.15 -38.97 0.72
C GLY A 64 -6.82 -39.24 2.19
N ILE A 65 -6.93 -38.22 3.05
CA ILE A 65 -6.70 -38.35 4.50
C ILE A 65 -7.87 -39.06 5.19
N TYR A 66 -9.07 -39.03 4.60
CA TYR A 66 -10.20 -39.83 5.06
C TYR A 66 -10.24 -41.21 4.35
N PHE A 67 -10.12 -42.27 5.16
CA PHE A 67 -9.94 -43.67 4.76
C PHE A 67 -11.19 -44.41 4.24
N THR A 68 -12.25 -43.72 3.79
CA THR A 68 -13.49 -44.39 3.35
C THR A 68 -13.56 -44.50 1.83
N LYS A 69 -13.11 -45.64 1.29
CA LYS A 69 -13.24 -46.05 -0.13
C LYS A 69 -14.68 -46.13 -0.66
N ASN A 70 -15.71 -45.91 0.17
CA ASN A 70 -17.09 -46.35 -0.10
C ASN A 70 -18.14 -45.25 -0.32
N LEU A 71 -17.79 -43.95 -0.25
CA LEU A 71 -18.83 -42.90 -0.32
C LEU A 71 -18.79 -42.06 -1.60
N PHE A 72 -17.63 -41.84 -2.23
CA PHE A 72 -17.54 -40.94 -3.40
C PHE A 72 -16.47 -41.35 -4.42
N SER A 73 -16.75 -41.06 -5.70
CA SER A 73 -15.80 -41.25 -6.81
C SER A 73 -14.78 -40.11 -6.82
N ARG A 74 -13.48 -40.43 -6.77
CA ARG A 74 -12.38 -39.44 -6.81
C ARG A 74 -12.50 -38.43 -7.96
N LYS A 75 -13.05 -38.85 -9.10
CA LYS A 75 -13.28 -37.95 -10.25
C LYS A 75 -14.40 -36.95 -9.97
N THR A 76 -15.50 -37.41 -9.38
CA THR A 76 -16.65 -36.57 -9.04
C THR A 76 -16.28 -35.53 -7.98
N ASP A 77 -15.57 -35.93 -6.92
CA ASP A 77 -15.14 -35.01 -5.86
C ASP A 77 -14.18 -33.93 -6.38
N THR A 78 -13.26 -34.33 -7.27
CA THR A 78 -12.35 -33.39 -7.94
C THR A 78 -13.10 -32.38 -8.79
N LEU A 79 -14.12 -32.82 -9.55
CA LEU A 79 -14.95 -31.91 -10.34
C LEU A 79 -15.76 -30.96 -9.47
N ILE A 80 -16.33 -31.45 -8.36
CA ILE A 80 -17.06 -30.63 -7.39
C ILE A 80 -16.11 -29.58 -6.78
N TYR A 81 -14.89 -29.96 -6.40
CA TYR A 81 -13.89 -29.03 -5.89
C TYR A 81 -13.53 -27.93 -6.87
N ILE A 82 -13.23 -28.30 -8.12
CA ILE A 82 -12.89 -27.34 -9.16
C ILE A 82 -14.08 -26.40 -9.40
N ALA A 83 -15.30 -26.91 -9.49
CA ALA A 83 -16.51 -26.10 -9.67
C ALA A 83 -16.73 -25.15 -8.49
N ALA A 84 -16.64 -25.65 -7.24
CA ALA A 84 -16.81 -24.84 -6.05
C ALA A 84 -15.72 -23.77 -5.93
N PHE A 85 -14.47 -24.11 -6.28
CA PHE A 85 -13.37 -23.16 -6.31
C PHE A 85 -13.58 -22.09 -7.39
N LEU A 86 -14.03 -22.44 -8.60
CA LEU A 86 -14.38 -21.48 -9.64
C LEU A 86 -15.51 -20.53 -9.20
N ILE A 87 -16.54 -21.05 -8.53
CA ILE A 87 -17.60 -20.22 -7.93
C ILE A 87 -17.01 -19.26 -6.89
N SER A 88 -16.08 -19.73 -6.04
CA SER A 88 -15.41 -18.88 -5.06
C SER A 88 -14.59 -17.76 -5.71
N LEU A 89 -13.90 -18.05 -6.83
CA LEU A 89 -13.17 -17.03 -7.59
C LEU A 89 -14.14 -16.01 -8.19
N LEU A 90 -15.22 -16.48 -8.82
CA LEU A 90 -16.26 -15.61 -9.38
C LEU A 90 -16.84 -14.69 -8.32
N TRP A 91 -17.21 -15.22 -7.16
CA TRP A 91 -17.66 -14.41 -6.02
C TRP A 91 -16.60 -13.39 -5.62
N TYR A 92 -15.38 -13.85 -5.30
CA TYR A 92 -14.31 -13.00 -4.78
C TYR A 92 -13.96 -11.85 -5.73
N PHE A 93 -13.80 -12.15 -7.02
CA PHE A 93 -13.43 -11.15 -8.02
C PHE A 93 -14.56 -10.16 -8.34
N ASN A 94 -15.82 -10.51 -8.07
CA ASN A 94 -16.99 -9.64 -8.21
C ASN A 94 -17.33 -8.81 -6.96
N ILE A 95 -16.57 -8.91 -5.86
CA ILE A 95 -16.76 -8.05 -4.68
C ILE A 95 -16.47 -6.58 -5.08
N PRO A 96 -17.48 -5.68 -5.08
CA PRO A 96 -17.30 -4.31 -5.56
C PRO A 96 -16.60 -3.45 -4.51
N ALA A 97 -15.56 -2.73 -4.92
CA ALA A 97 -15.03 -1.63 -4.12
C ALA A 97 -16.06 -0.50 -4.06
N LYS A 98 -16.15 0.19 -2.93
CA LYS A 98 -17.12 1.27 -2.71
C LYS A 98 -16.44 2.54 -2.23
N GLN A 99 -17.06 3.70 -2.46
CA GLN A 99 -16.60 4.98 -1.88
C GLN A 99 -17.57 5.54 -0.83
N ASP A 100 -18.72 4.90 -0.65
CA ASP A 100 -19.88 5.32 0.13
C ASP A 100 -20.10 4.45 1.38
N ARG A 101 -19.02 4.16 2.12
CA ARG A 101 -19.08 3.44 3.40
C ARG A 101 -18.94 4.37 4.60
N GLN A 102 -19.14 3.83 5.79
CA GLN A 102 -18.86 4.54 7.04
C GLN A 102 -17.38 4.48 7.37
N TRP A 103 -16.61 5.32 6.68
CA TRP A 103 -15.16 5.41 6.82
C TRP A 103 -14.72 5.94 8.18
N SER A 104 -13.55 5.50 8.62
CA SER A 104 -12.82 6.12 9.72
C SER A 104 -12.53 7.60 9.40
N PRO A 105 -12.61 8.53 10.36
CA PRO A 105 -12.54 9.96 10.09
C PRO A 105 -11.30 10.40 9.31
N GLU A 106 -10.13 9.82 9.60
CA GLU A 106 -8.85 10.18 8.98
C GLU A 106 -8.76 9.88 7.46
N VAL A 107 -9.68 9.06 6.94
CA VAL A 107 -9.78 8.67 5.52
C VAL A 107 -11.21 8.83 5.00
N SER A 108 -12.03 9.60 5.71
CA SER A 108 -13.45 9.78 5.41
C SER A 108 -13.68 10.59 4.14
N ARG A 109 -12.74 11.46 3.77
CA ARG A 109 -12.79 12.27 2.54
C ARG A 109 -11.64 11.94 1.62
N ILE A 110 -11.95 11.88 0.33
CA ILE A 110 -10.96 11.94 -0.74
C ILE A 110 -10.91 13.40 -1.20
N PHE A 111 -9.73 13.91 -1.50
CA PHE A 111 -9.60 15.29 -1.97
C PHE A 111 -10.16 15.43 -3.39
N SER A 112 -10.81 16.55 -3.67
CA SER A 112 -11.17 16.97 -5.02
C SER A 112 -10.37 18.21 -5.38
N TYR A 113 -10.32 18.56 -6.67
CA TYR A 113 -9.59 19.73 -7.10
C TYR A 113 -10.27 20.46 -8.26
N GLU A 114 -9.96 21.74 -8.36
CA GLU A 114 -10.24 22.58 -9.52
C GLU A 114 -8.90 23.06 -10.08
N LYS A 115 -8.74 23.01 -11.41
CA LYS A 115 -7.49 23.41 -12.07
C LYS A 115 -7.76 24.47 -13.13
N GLN A 116 -7.02 25.57 -13.06
CA GLN A 116 -7.01 26.66 -14.03
C GLN A 116 -5.55 26.96 -14.41
N GLY A 117 -5.07 26.37 -15.50
CA GLY A 117 -3.66 26.42 -15.87
C GLY A 117 -2.77 25.80 -14.78
N ASN A 118 -1.82 26.57 -14.24
CA ASN A 118 -0.94 26.14 -13.16
C ASN A 118 -1.51 26.40 -11.76
N LEU A 119 -2.69 27.01 -11.64
CA LEU A 119 -3.35 27.22 -10.36
C LEU A 119 -4.29 26.05 -10.07
N VAL A 120 -4.07 25.38 -8.94
CA VAL A 120 -4.86 24.23 -8.49
C VAL A 120 -5.44 24.51 -7.12
N THR A 121 -6.76 24.55 -7.01
CA THR A 121 -7.44 24.59 -5.71
C THR A 121 -7.79 23.16 -5.30
N ILE A 122 -7.27 22.70 -4.17
CA ILE A 122 -7.55 21.38 -3.61
C ILE A 122 -8.50 21.54 -2.42
N HIS A 123 -9.61 20.81 -2.44
CA HIS A 123 -10.57 20.72 -1.36
C HIS A 123 -10.34 19.45 -0.54
N ASN A 124 -10.72 19.47 0.73
CA ASN A 124 -10.49 18.38 1.68
C ASN A 124 -9.00 18.03 1.86
N VAL A 125 -8.16 19.06 2.00
CA VAL A 125 -6.79 18.88 2.47
C VAL A 125 -6.85 18.56 3.98
N ARG A 126 -6.43 17.36 4.37
CA ARG A 126 -6.46 16.91 5.76
C ARG A 126 -5.44 17.70 6.59
N ASN A 127 -5.88 18.23 7.72
CA ASN A 127 -5.03 19.02 8.61
C ASN A 127 -5.36 18.71 10.07
N PHE A 128 -5.44 17.42 10.41
CA PHE A 128 -5.86 16.98 11.73
C PHE A 128 -4.79 17.31 12.78
N ASN A 129 -5.24 17.70 13.97
CA ASN A 129 -4.36 17.92 15.12
C ASN A 129 -4.46 16.73 16.07
N TRP A 130 -3.40 15.91 16.12
CA TRP A 130 -3.40 14.64 16.83
C TRP A 130 -2.92 14.79 18.28
N HIS A 131 -3.68 14.24 19.22
CA HIS A 131 -3.33 14.16 20.65
C HIS A 131 -2.99 12.71 21.06
N SER A 132 -3.67 11.74 20.47
CA SER A 132 -3.37 10.30 20.55
C SER A 132 -3.88 9.60 19.29
N GLU A 133 -3.73 8.27 19.17
CA GLU A 133 -4.22 7.52 18.01
C GLU A 133 -5.73 7.59 17.82
N THR A 134 -6.48 7.87 18.90
CA THR A 134 -7.95 7.90 18.89
C THR A 134 -8.54 9.26 19.28
N GLN A 135 -7.70 10.23 19.65
CA GLN A 135 -8.12 11.58 20.00
C GLN A 135 -7.40 12.61 19.14
N TYR A 136 -8.17 13.32 18.32
CA TYR A 136 -7.67 14.32 17.40
C TYR A 136 -8.76 15.33 17.05
N ASP A 137 -8.35 16.54 16.70
CA ASP A 137 -9.23 17.58 16.17
C ASP A 137 -9.31 17.42 14.65
N GLU A 138 -10.49 17.08 14.14
CA GLU A 138 -10.72 16.95 12.70
C GLU A 138 -10.75 18.32 12.01
N GLN A 139 -9.93 18.49 10.98
CA GLN A 139 -9.92 19.69 10.15
C GLN A 139 -9.63 19.34 8.69
N TRP A 140 -10.43 19.92 7.79
CA TRP A 140 -10.33 19.73 6.35
C TRP A 140 -10.28 21.10 5.67
N ASP A 141 -9.12 21.46 5.15
CA ASP A 141 -8.87 22.75 4.53
C ASP A 141 -9.20 22.74 3.03
N THR A 142 -9.38 23.94 2.47
CA THR A 142 -9.24 24.19 1.03
C THR A 142 -8.01 25.06 0.83
N ARG A 143 -7.13 24.66 -0.10
CA ARG A 143 -5.85 25.35 -0.35
C ARG A 143 -5.62 25.50 -1.85
N THR A 144 -5.04 26.62 -2.26
CA THR A 144 -4.72 26.89 -3.66
C THR A 144 -3.21 26.91 -3.86
N PHE A 145 -2.76 26.13 -4.84
CA PHE A 145 -1.35 25.92 -5.17
C PHE A 145 -1.05 26.44 -6.57
N ASN A 146 0.04 27.19 -6.73
CA ASN A 146 0.61 27.45 -8.03
C ASN A 146 1.71 26.41 -8.30
N LEU A 147 1.53 25.57 -9.32
CA LEU A 147 2.50 24.54 -9.70
C LEU A 147 3.85 25.12 -10.14
N ASP A 148 3.89 26.40 -10.59
CA ASP A 148 5.15 27.11 -10.86
C ASP A 148 5.97 27.38 -9.59
N HIS A 149 5.34 27.38 -8.44
CA HIS A 149 5.99 27.62 -7.15
C HIS A 149 6.50 26.33 -6.50
N ILE A 150 6.35 25.16 -7.14
CA ILE A 150 6.97 23.93 -6.67
C ILE A 150 8.49 24.08 -6.71
N THR A 151 9.12 23.93 -5.53
CA THR A 151 10.57 24.05 -5.34
C THR A 151 11.26 22.72 -5.05
N GLY A 152 10.51 21.66 -4.78
CA GLY A 152 11.10 20.34 -4.58
C GLY A 152 10.09 19.28 -4.20
N VAL A 153 10.52 18.03 -4.33
CA VAL A 153 9.76 16.84 -3.97
C VAL A 153 10.58 16.05 -2.96
N ASN A 154 9.90 15.48 -1.97
CA ASN A 154 10.52 14.72 -0.90
C ASN A 154 9.78 13.40 -0.72
N ILE A 155 10.52 12.33 -0.54
CA ILE A 155 9.99 11.01 -0.21
C ILE A 155 10.09 10.83 1.30
N ILE A 156 8.98 10.48 1.92
CA ILE A 156 8.90 10.17 3.35
C ILE A 156 8.61 8.69 3.48
N THR A 157 9.40 7.99 4.28
CA THR A 157 9.18 6.56 4.56
C THR A 157 8.92 6.37 6.04
N SER A 158 7.88 5.60 6.35
CA SER A 158 7.48 5.29 7.72
C SER A 158 7.53 3.78 7.95
N TYR A 159 8.21 3.34 9.01
CA TYR A 159 8.43 1.93 9.32
C TYR A 159 7.76 1.57 10.65
N TRP A 160 6.83 0.61 10.60
CA TRP A 160 6.15 0.05 11.78
C TRP A 160 6.26 -1.47 11.86
N MET A 161 6.57 -2.15 10.75
CA MET A 161 6.62 -3.62 10.66
C MET A 161 8.00 -4.10 10.21
N GLY A 162 9.04 -3.68 10.94
CA GLY A 162 10.43 -4.01 10.62
C GLY A 162 11.00 -3.21 9.44
N PRO A 163 12.23 -3.55 8.98
CA PRO A 163 12.96 -2.73 8.03
C PRO A 163 12.59 -2.96 6.55
N GLN A 164 11.91 -4.06 6.20
CA GLN A 164 11.68 -4.41 4.79
C GLN A 164 10.45 -3.74 4.18
N ILE A 165 9.48 -3.32 5.01
CA ILE A 165 8.22 -2.72 4.56
C ILE A 165 8.10 -1.34 5.18
N ALA A 166 7.97 -0.33 4.32
CA ALA A 166 7.69 1.04 4.71
C ALA A 166 6.47 1.59 3.97
N HIS A 167 5.81 2.55 4.60
CA HIS A 167 4.75 3.35 4.01
C HIS A 167 5.40 4.58 3.39
N THR A 168 5.12 4.80 2.12
CA THR A 168 5.71 5.87 1.32
C THR A 168 4.72 7.02 1.19
N LEU A 169 5.16 8.23 1.51
CA LEU A 169 4.44 9.48 1.25
C LEU A 169 5.30 10.40 0.38
N VAL A 170 4.66 11.30 -0.34
CA VAL A 170 5.34 12.26 -1.21
C VAL A 170 4.95 13.67 -0.80
N SER A 171 5.93 14.48 -0.41
CA SER A 171 5.75 15.87 0.01
C SER A 171 6.28 16.83 -1.04
N PHE A 172 5.46 17.80 -1.43
CA PHE A 172 5.78 18.86 -2.37
C PHE A 172 6.06 20.16 -1.61
N ASN A 173 7.24 20.74 -1.84
CA ASN A 173 7.61 22.05 -1.33
C ASN A 173 7.12 23.15 -2.27
N PHE A 174 6.68 24.25 -1.69
CA PHE A 174 6.31 25.46 -2.43
C PHE A 174 7.14 26.65 -1.92
N SER A 175 7.47 27.60 -2.80
CA SER A 175 8.23 28.81 -2.43
C SER A 175 7.42 29.82 -1.61
N ASP A 176 6.10 29.81 -1.76
CA ASP A 176 5.19 30.84 -1.26
C ASP A 176 4.26 30.35 -0.13
N GLN A 177 4.25 29.05 0.16
CA GLN A 177 3.34 28.46 1.13
C GLN A 177 3.86 27.18 1.77
N LYS A 178 3.05 26.61 2.67
CA LYS A 178 3.38 25.38 3.39
C LYS A 178 3.39 24.19 2.42
N PRO A 179 4.24 23.16 2.67
CA PRO A 179 4.26 21.95 1.85
C PRO A 179 2.93 21.20 1.87
N LEU A 180 2.70 20.42 0.81
CA LEU A 180 1.57 19.51 0.70
C LEU A 180 2.06 18.07 0.58
N VAL A 181 1.48 17.16 1.37
CA VAL A 181 1.79 15.72 1.31
C VAL A 181 0.67 14.98 0.63
N PHE A 182 1.01 14.15 -0.34
CA PHE A 182 0.13 13.10 -0.82
C PHE A 182 0.50 11.76 -0.20
N SER A 183 -0.52 11.00 0.17
CA SER A 183 -0.37 9.66 0.69
C SER A 183 -1.46 8.76 0.15
N ILE A 184 -1.06 7.60 -0.36
CA ILE A 184 -1.95 6.53 -0.76
C ILE A 184 -2.17 5.67 0.47
N GLU A 185 -3.38 5.66 0.99
CA GLU A 185 -3.74 5.01 2.24
C GLU A 185 -4.71 3.85 2.01
N ILE A 186 -4.79 2.95 2.97
CA ILE A 186 -5.97 2.09 3.10
C ILE A 186 -7.16 2.96 3.52
N ARG A 187 -8.31 2.76 2.88
CA ARG A 187 -9.60 3.34 3.28
C ARG A 187 -10.32 2.32 4.15
N LYS A 188 -10.21 2.48 5.46
CA LYS A 188 -10.83 1.59 6.45
C LYS A 188 -12.16 2.14 6.96
N GLU A 189 -13.13 1.27 7.20
CA GLU A 189 -14.37 1.58 7.89
C GLU A 189 -14.12 1.89 9.38
N LYS A 190 -15.09 2.50 10.08
CA LYS A 190 -14.96 2.88 11.49
C LYS A 190 -14.69 1.69 12.43
N THR A 191 -15.18 0.52 12.08
CA THR A 191 -15.06 -0.72 12.85
C THR A 191 -13.82 -1.53 12.48
N GLU A 192 -13.07 -1.08 11.48
CA GLU A 192 -11.91 -1.81 10.97
C GLU A 192 -10.60 -1.32 11.60
N SER A 193 -9.68 -2.27 11.78
CA SER A 193 -8.30 -2.01 12.17
C SER A 193 -7.36 -2.44 11.06
N PHE A 194 -6.18 -1.82 11.02
CA PHE A 194 -5.17 -2.16 10.01
C PHE A 194 -4.79 -3.65 10.08
N SER A 195 -4.73 -4.30 8.91
CA SER A 195 -4.29 -5.68 8.75
C SER A 195 -3.46 -5.84 7.48
N ALA A 196 -2.18 -6.22 7.62
CA ALA A 196 -1.31 -6.45 6.47
C ALA A 196 -1.84 -7.59 5.57
N ILE A 197 -2.37 -8.65 6.19
CA ILE A 197 -3.01 -9.78 5.49
C ILE A 197 -4.32 -9.31 4.84
N GLY A 198 -5.10 -8.48 5.54
CA GLY A 198 -6.33 -7.87 5.04
C GLY A 198 -6.18 -7.19 3.68
N GLY A 199 -5.08 -6.45 3.51
CA GLY A 199 -4.75 -5.79 2.24
C GLY A 199 -4.46 -6.76 1.07
N PHE A 200 -4.22 -8.05 1.29
CA PHE A 200 -4.16 -9.04 0.20
C PHE A 200 -5.56 -9.52 -0.25
N PHE A 201 -6.55 -9.42 0.64
CA PHE A 201 -7.85 -10.06 0.50
C PHE A 201 -9.00 -9.05 0.36
N ARG A 202 -8.77 -7.88 -0.27
CA ARG A 202 -9.79 -6.85 -0.52
C ARG A 202 -10.51 -6.37 0.74
N GLN A 203 -9.81 -6.28 1.87
CA GLN A 203 -10.41 -5.75 3.09
C GLN A 203 -10.59 -4.23 3.03
N PHE A 204 -9.63 -3.51 2.44
CA PHE A 204 -9.64 -2.06 2.41
C PHE A 204 -9.72 -1.53 0.99
N GLU A 205 -10.58 -0.55 0.75
CA GLU A 205 -10.50 0.25 -0.46
C GLU A 205 -9.27 1.16 -0.46
N LEU A 206 -8.89 1.66 -1.63
CA LEU A 206 -7.81 2.61 -1.79
C LEU A 206 -8.32 4.01 -1.43
N SER A 207 -7.55 4.78 -0.67
CA SER A 207 -7.77 6.22 -0.47
C SER A 207 -6.54 7.00 -0.92
N LEU A 208 -6.76 8.19 -1.46
CA LEU A 208 -5.69 9.13 -1.73
C LEU A 208 -5.95 10.39 -0.91
N ILE A 209 -5.02 10.69 0.00
CA ILE A 209 -5.12 11.80 0.94
C ILE A 209 -4.12 12.87 0.54
N ALA A 210 -4.60 14.11 0.43
CA ALA A 210 -3.78 15.32 0.45
C ALA A 210 -3.80 15.85 1.89
N ALA A 211 -2.64 16.11 2.49
CA ALA A 211 -2.55 16.50 3.88
C ALA A 211 -1.44 17.51 4.17
N ASP A 212 -1.60 18.22 5.28
CA ASP A 212 -0.54 18.99 5.91
C ASP A 212 0.55 18.07 6.45
N GLU A 213 1.81 18.48 6.37
CA GLU A 213 2.92 17.69 6.93
C GLU A 213 2.78 17.49 8.44
N LYS A 214 2.33 18.51 9.18
CA LYS A 214 2.14 18.42 10.63
C LYS A 214 1.00 17.45 10.98
N ASP A 215 0.06 17.19 10.10
CA ASP A 215 -0.92 16.14 10.32
C ASP A 215 -0.26 14.78 10.09
N ILE A 216 0.06 14.50 8.82
CA ILE A 216 0.25 13.11 8.38
C ILE A 216 1.61 12.52 8.76
N VAL A 217 2.63 13.36 8.97
CA VAL A 217 3.99 12.94 9.34
C VAL A 217 4.18 12.98 10.86
N TYR A 218 3.59 13.95 11.56
CA TYR A 218 3.62 14.00 13.02
C TYR A 218 2.88 12.81 13.64
N THR A 219 1.71 12.45 13.12
CA THR A 219 0.96 11.32 13.68
C THR A 219 1.78 10.02 13.65
N ARG A 220 2.59 9.83 12.61
CA ARG A 220 3.47 8.66 12.47
C ARG A 220 4.66 8.72 13.43
N SER A 221 5.39 9.83 13.42
CA SER A 221 6.64 9.96 14.18
C SER A 221 6.43 10.18 15.68
N ASN A 222 5.40 10.92 16.08
CA ASN A 222 5.19 11.38 17.45
C ASN A 222 4.03 10.69 18.17
N ILE A 223 2.95 10.31 17.47
CA ILE A 223 1.78 9.67 18.10
C ILE A 223 1.92 8.16 18.09
N ARG A 224 2.24 7.58 16.93
CA ARG A 224 2.35 6.11 16.74
C ARG A 224 3.75 5.56 17.01
N GLY A 225 4.76 6.44 17.11
CA GLY A 225 6.16 6.03 17.34
C GLY A 225 6.81 5.28 16.18
N GLU A 226 6.24 5.38 14.97
CA GLU A 226 6.80 4.78 13.75
C GLU A 226 8.19 5.39 13.46
N GLN A 227 9.14 4.62 12.93
CA GLN A 227 10.42 5.19 12.53
C GLN A 227 10.24 5.94 11.21
N VAL A 228 10.45 7.25 11.19
CA VAL A 228 10.16 8.09 10.01
C VAL A 228 11.44 8.70 9.46
N TYR A 229 11.61 8.60 8.15
CA TYR A 229 12.76 9.11 7.43
C TYR A 229 12.31 10.03 6.30
N PHE A 230 13.00 11.16 6.13
CA PHE A 230 12.68 12.20 5.17
C PHE A 230 13.81 12.36 4.16
N PHE A 231 13.52 12.14 2.87
CA PHE A 231 14.49 12.12 1.78
C PHE A 231 14.15 13.15 0.70
N PRO A 232 14.81 14.31 0.66
CA PRO A 232 14.70 15.25 -0.45
C PRO A 232 15.27 14.60 -1.72
N ILE A 233 14.46 14.54 -2.79
CA ILE A 233 14.88 13.95 -4.05
C ILE A 233 15.18 15.02 -5.11
N GLN A 234 16.13 14.71 -5.98
CA GLN A 234 16.45 15.49 -7.16
C GLN A 234 15.49 15.08 -8.27
N LEU A 235 14.49 15.93 -8.52
CA LEU A 235 13.53 15.76 -9.59
C LEU A 235 13.43 17.08 -10.36
N PRO A 236 13.60 17.08 -11.70
CA PRO A 236 13.45 18.31 -12.49
C PRO A 236 12.09 18.98 -12.25
N LYS A 237 12.04 20.30 -12.35
CA LYS A 237 10.81 21.07 -12.08
C LYS A 237 9.62 20.63 -12.95
N ALA A 238 9.87 20.31 -14.23
CA ALA A 238 8.84 19.81 -15.13
C ALA A 238 8.28 18.45 -14.66
N GLU A 239 9.15 17.51 -14.26
CA GLU A 239 8.73 16.21 -13.73
C GLU A 239 8.04 16.36 -12.36
N SER A 240 8.46 17.31 -11.53
CA SER A 240 7.80 17.60 -10.25
C SER A 240 6.35 18.06 -10.46
N LYS A 241 6.10 18.94 -11.43
CA LYS A 241 4.74 19.36 -11.79
C LYS A 241 3.91 18.21 -12.34
N ALA A 242 4.48 17.43 -13.26
CA ALA A 242 3.79 16.29 -13.85
C ALA A 242 3.42 15.24 -12.78
N LEU A 243 4.30 15.00 -11.80
CA LEU A 243 3.99 14.08 -10.70
C LEU A 243 2.85 14.61 -9.82
N PHE A 244 2.80 15.91 -9.54
CA PHE A 244 1.69 16.52 -8.82
C PHE A 244 0.37 16.33 -9.59
N GLU A 245 0.38 16.56 -10.90
CA GLU A 245 -0.79 16.38 -11.77
C GLU A 245 -1.26 14.91 -11.84
N GLU A 246 -0.33 13.95 -11.82
CA GLU A 246 -0.66 12.53 -11.72
C GLU A 246 -1.43 12.22 -10.43
N TYR A 247 -1.04 12.80 -9.27
CA TYR A 247 -1.81 12.64 -8.03
C TYR A 247 -3.24 13.19 -8.16
N LEU A 248 -3.41 14.34 -8.80
CA LEU A 248 -4.74 14.92 -9.05
C LEU A 248 -5.58 13.96 -9.92
N SER A 249 -5.02 13.51 -11.04
CA SER A 249 -5.66 12.56 -11.97
C SER A 249 -6.03 11.23 -11.30
N LYS A 250 -5.17 10.70 -10.42
CA LYS A 250 -5.47 9.49 -9.63
C LYS A 250 -6.63 9.72 -8.66
N SER A 251 -6.73 10.88 -8.04
CA SER A 251 -7.87 11.20 -7.15
C SER A 251 -9.19 11.16 -7.91
N ASP A 252 -9.25 11.82 -9.06
CA ASP A 252 -10.43 11.82 -9.95
C ASP A 252 -10.79 10.42 -10.42
N GLY A 253 -9.79 9.64 -10.83
CA GLY A 253 -9.97 8.26 -11.26
C GLY A 253 -10.54 7.39 -10.15
N LEU A 254 -10.07 7.57 -8.92
CA LEU A 254 -10.51 6.83 -7.74
C LEU A 254 -11.90 7.24 -7.27
N ALA A 255 -12.25 8.53 -7.37
CA ALA A 255 -13.59 9.03 -7.07
C ALA A 255 -14.65 8.47 -8.03
N LYS A 256 -14.31 8.33 -9.32
CA LYS A 256 -15.20 7.77 -10.35
C LYS A 256 -15.24 6.24 -10.33
N ASN A 257 -14.10 5.60 -10.14
CA ASN A 257 -13.94 4.16 -10.16
C ASN A 257 -13.25 3.70 -8.87
N PRO A 258 -14.03 3.30 -7.85
CA PRO A 258 -13.49 2.78 -6.60
C PRO A 258 -12.55 1.60 -6.87
N LYS A 259 -11.44 1.52 -6.12
CA LYS A 259 -10.47 0.43 -6.24
C LYS A 259 -10.15 -0.17 -4.87
N TRP A 260 -9.89 -1.47 -4.86
CA TRP A 260 -9.33 -2.14 -3.70
C TRP A 260 -7.85 -1.76 -3.53
N TYR A 261 -7.43 -1.52 -2.29
CA TYR A 261 -6.02 -1.51 -1.94
C TYR A 261 -5.47 -2.93 -2.09
N ASN A 262 -4.25 -3.07 -2.59
CA ASN A 262 -3.57 -4.35 -2.61
C ASN A 262 -2.13 -4.22 -2.11
N THR A 263 -1.81 -4.95 -1.04
CA THR A 263 -0.49 -4.93 -0.41
C THR A 263 0.65 -5.20 -1.40
N LEU A 264 0.44 -6.04 -2.42
CA LEU A 264 1.49 -6.41 -3.40
C LEU A 264 1.46 -5.54 -4.65
N THR A 265 0.29 -5.27 -5.22
CA THR A 265 0.16 -4.70 -6.58
C THR A 265 -0.32 -3.26 -6.62
N SER A 266 -0.97 -2.76 -5.57
CA SER A 266 -1.62 -1.45 -5.56
C SER A 266 -1.49 -0.82 -4.19
N ASN A 267 -0.24 -0.49 -3.87
CA ASN A 267 0.17 0.08 -2.59
C ASN A 267 0.83 1.46 -2.78
N CYS A 268 1.22 2.09 -1.67
CA CYS A 268 1.81 3.41 -1.64
C CYS A 268 3.18 3.53 -2.34
N THR A 269 3.87 2.43 -2.61
CA THR A 269 5.17 2.43 -3.32
C THR A 269 5.00 2.11 -4.80
N THR A 270 4.25 1.06 -5.14
CA THR A 270 4.05 0.68 -6.55
C THR A 270 3.29 1.74 -7.32
N LEU A 271 2.26 2.35 -6.73
CA LEU A 271 1.52 3.42 -7.40
C LEU A 271 2.34 4.70 -7.58
N VAL A 272 3.21 5.04 -6.63
CA VAL A 272 4.14 6.17 -6.79
C VAL A 272 5.15 5.88 -7.88
N PHE A 273 5.67 4.65 -7.93
CA PHE A 273 6.56 4.20 -9.00
C PHE A 273 5.87 4.25 -10.38
N ASP A 274 4.62 3.81 -10.48
CA ASP A 274 3.86 3.87 -11.72
C ASP A 274 3.65 5.32 -12.19
N MET A 275 3.35 6.24 -11.27
CA MET A 275 3.18 7.67 -11.59
C MET A 275 4.49 8.29 -12.07
N ILE A 276 5.61 8.07 -11.38
CA ILE A 276 6.92 8.60 -11.81
C ILE A 276 7.37 7.96 -13.13
N GLN A 277 7.09 6.67 -13.34
CA GLN A 277 7.40 5.99 -14.59
C GLN A 277 6.58 6.56 -15.76
N ALA A 278 5.33 6.93 -15.55
CA ALA A 278 4.47 7.50 -16.59
C ALA A 278 4.96 8.88 -17.06
N ILE A 279 5.59 9.66 -16.18
CA ILE A 279 6.05 11.02 -16.49
C ILE A 279 7.54 11.10 -16.86
N SER A 280 8.35 10.10 -16.50
CA SER A 280 9.78 10.16 -16.72
C SER A 280 10.11 9.90 -18.20
N PRO A 281 11.02 10.69 -18.81
CA PRO A 281 11.44 10.47 -20.19
C PRO A 281 12.24 9.16 -20.37
N LYS A 282 12.75 8.59 -19.28
CA LYS A 282 13.51 7.34 -19.29
C LYS A 282 12.73 6.24 -18.58
N LYS A 283 12.84 5.02 -19.09
CA LYS A 283 12.32 3.85 -18.40
C LYS A 283 13.13 3.60 -17.13
N LEU A 284 12.47 3.61 -15.98
CA LEU A 284 13.04 3.23 -14.70
C LEU A 284 13.10 1.70 -14.61
N PRO A 285 14.20 1.13 -14.10
CA PRO A 285 14.33 -0.32 -13.97
C PRO A 285 13.38 -0.85 -12.89
N SER A 286 12.55 -1.83 -13.25
CA SER A 286 11.76 -2.57 -12.26
C SER A 286 12.69 -3.32 -11.30
N ASP A 287 12.52 -3.15 -10.00
CA ASP A 287 13.43 -3.68 -8.98
C ASP A 287 12.64 -4.33 -7.83
N TYR A 288 13.19 -5.36 -7.19
CA TYR A 288 12.53 -6.05 -6.08
C TYR A 288 12.24 -5.11 -4.90
N ARG A 289 13.00 -4.01 -4.77
CA ARG A 289 12.82 -2.97 -3.76
C ARG A 289 11.51 -2.18 -3.89
N LEU A 290 10.80 -2.33 -5.01
CA LEU A 290 9.42 -1.83 -5.15
C LEU A 290 8.41 -2.69 -4.37
N PHE A 291 8.71 -3.97 -4.18
CA PHE A 291 7.93 -4.85 -3.29
C PHE A 291 8.43 -4.77 -1.84
N ALA A 292 9.74 -4.69 -1.65
CA ALA A 292 10.35 -4.45 -0.34
C ALA A 292 10.54 -2.94 -0.12
N SER A 293 9.42 -2.23 0.03
CA SER A 293 9.35 -0.76 0.04
C SER A 293 10.25 -0.07 1.07
N GLY A 294 10.67 -0.78 2.12
CA GLY A 294 11.67 -0.27 3.07
C GLY A 294 13.05 -0.01 2.46
N TYR A 295 13.33 -0.52 1.27
CA TYR A 295 14.56 -0.25 0.53
C TYR A 295 14.38 0.75 -0.62
N LEU A 296 13.21 1.41 -0.71
CA LEU A 296 12.97 2.46 -1.70
C LEU A 296 14.04 3.58 -1.65
N PRO A 297 14.52 4.05 -0.49
CA PRO A 297 15.59 5.05 -0.45
C PRO A 297 16.89 4.58 -1.11
N ASN A 298 17.26 3.30 -0.94
CA ASN A 298 18.42 2.71 -1.62
C ASN A 298 18.23 2.67 -3.13
N TYR A 299 17.02 2.34 -3.60
CA TYR A 299 16.70 2.35 -5.02
C TYR A 299 16.81 3.77 -5.61
N LEU A 300 16.27 4.78 -4.91
CA LEU A 300 16.39 6.19 -5.32
C LEU A 300 17.84 6.68 -5.35
N TYR A 301 18.68 6.19 -4.44
CA TYR A 301 20.11 6.47 -4.44
C TYR A 301 20.81 5.89 -5.66
N ASP A 302 20.57 4.61 -5.98
CA ASP A 302 21.15 3.97 -7.17
C ASP A 302 20.69 4.63 -8.48
N LEU A 303 19.47 5.18 -8.52
CA LEU A 303 18.96 5.96 -9.65
C LEU A 303 19.55 7.38 -9.74
N GLY A 304 20.28 7.84 -8.71
CA GLY A 304 20.77 9.20 -8.61
C GLY A 304 19.70 10.25 -8.28
N ALA A 305 18.49 9.81 -7.91
CA ALA A 305 17.43 10.70 -7.43
C ALA A 305 17.72 11.18 -5.99
N LEU A 306 18.46 10.40 -5.19
CA LEU A 306 18.98 10.85 -3.90
C LEU A 306 20.43 11.33 -4.05
N SER A 307 20.81 12.41 -3.35
CA SER A 307 22.16 12.97 -3.47
C SER A 307 23.25 12.00 -3.02
N HIS A 308 24.31 11.86 -3.82
CA HIS A 308 25.49 11.06 -3.52
C HIS A 308 26.51 11.74 -2.60
N GLN A 309 26.19 12.90 -2.01
CA GLN A 309 27.09 13.57 -1.05
C GLN A 309 27.27 12.78 0.26
N TRP A 310 26.34 11.87 0.55
CA TRP A 310 26.33 11.02 1.74
C TRP A 310 26.17 9.57 1.30
N SER A 311 26.87 8.67 1.98
CA SER A 311 26.58 7.24 1.88
C SER A 311 25.16 6.94 2.37
N MET A 312 24.59 5.80 1.95
CA MET A 312 23.26 5.38 2.43
C MET A 312 23.18 5.26 3.96
N LYS A 313 24.28 4.87 4.63
CA LYS A 313 24.34 4.81 6.09
C LYS A 313 24.18 6.20 6.71
N GLU A 314 24.82 7.21 6.14
CA GLU A 314 24.69 8.60 6.57
C GLU A 314 23.30 9.15 6.25
N TRP A 315 22.73 8.80 5.09
CA TRP A 315 21.35 9.13 4.76
C TRP A 315 20.37 8.59 5.80
N TYR A 316 20.40 7.31 6.14
CA TYR A 316 19.49 6.78 7.17
C TYR A 316 19.70 7.45 8.53
N LYS A 317 20.95 7.77 8.91
CA LYS A 317 21.21 8.50 10.15
C LYS A 317 20.61 9.92 10.14
N ASN A 318 20.85 10.67 9.07
CA ASN A 318 20.49 12.09 8.99
C ASN A 318 19.03 12.32 8.57
N ALA A 319 18.44 11.41 7.80
CA ALA A 319 17.05 11.44 7.35
C ALA A 319 16.06 11.05 8.46
N HIS A 320 16.50 10.32 9.49
CA HIS A 320 15.66 9.92 10.62
C HIS A 320 15.15 11.15 11.39
N ILE A 321 13.85 11.44 11.30
CA ILE A 321 13.27 12.67 11.85
C ILE A 321 12.87 12.56 13.32
N ASN A 322 12.63 11.35 13.84
CA ASN A 322 12.05 11.17 15.17
C ASN A 322 12.80 11.90 16.30
N PRO A 323 14.15 11.86 16.38
CA PRO A 323 14.87 12.55 17.47
C PRO A 323 14.66 14.07 17.45
N ARG A 324 14.45 14.66 16.27
CA ARG A 324 14.21 16.12 16.14
C ARG A 324 12.73 16.46 16.28
N THR A 325 11.81 15.63 15.79
CA THR A 325 10.37 15.87 15.99
C THR A 325 9.92 15.58 17.41
N ALA A 326 10.60 14.73 18.17
CA ALA A 326 10.33 14.54 19.60
C ALA A 326 10.45 15.86 20.39
N ARG A 327 11.39 16.73 20.00
CA ARG A 327 11.58 18.04 20.63
C ARG A 327 10.51 19.07 20.23
N TYR A 328 9.72 18.79 19.19
CA TYR A 328 8.70 19.71 18.69
C TYR A 328 7.63 20.04 19.75
N ALA A 329 7.29 19.10 20.63
CA ALA A 329 6.37 19.32 21.76
C ALA A 329 6.85 20.42 22.72
N HIS A 330 8.14 20.75 22.72
CA HIS A 330 8.72 21.82 23.54
C HIS A 330 8.85 23.17 22.81
N PHE A 331 8.42 23.25 21.55
CA PHE A 331 8.54 24.49 20.78
C PHE A 331 7.45 25.48 21.23
N LYS A 332 7.84 26.76 21.40
CA LYS A 332 6.90 27.84 21.75
C LYS A 332 5.72 27.94 20.78
N TYR A 333 5.97 27.66 19.50
CA TYR A 333 4.96 27.72 18.44
C TYR A 333 4.89 26.36 17.72
N GLN A 334 3.97 25.50 18.15
CA GLN A 334 3.69 24.19 17.55
C GLN A 334 2.76 24.32 16.32
N ASN A 335 3.18 25.14 15.35
CA ASN A 335 2.47 25.32 14.09
C ASN A 335 3.08 24.49 12.95
N SER A 336 2.31 24.29 11.89
CA SER A 336 2.70 23.48 10.73
C SER A 336 4.01 23.95 10.07
N THR A 337 4.17 25.26 9.87
CA THR A 337 5.39 25.83 9.28
C THR A 337 6.65 25.45 10.05
N ASN A 338 6.60 25.49 11.39
CA ASN A 338 7.73 25.08 12.22
C ASN A 338 7.98 23.57 12.14
N PHE A 339 6.93 22.76 12.09
CA PHE A 339 7.08 21.31 11.93
C PHE A 339 7.79 20.96 10.62
N SER A 340 7.35 21.55 9.51
CA SER A 340 7.98 21.40 8.19
C SER A 340 9.46 21.78 8.19
N LYS A 341 9.85 22.84 8.93
CA LYS A 341 11.26 23.22 9.09
C LYS A 341 12.05 22.19 9.90
N VAL A 342 11.46 21.67 10.98
CA VAL A 342 12.11 20.66 11.84
C VAL A 342 12.41 19.39 11.07
N VAL A 343 11.46 18.85 10.30
CA VAL A 343 11.67 17.59 9.56
C VAL A 343 12.75 17.69 8.49
N ARG A 344 13.04 18.91 7.99
CA ARG A 344 14.09 19.21 7.01
C ARG A 344 15.42 19.61 7.63
N LEU A 345 15.50 19.83 8.94
CA LEU A 345 16.68 20.40 9.58
C LEU A 345 17.92 19.51 9.38
N GLY A 346 18.95 20.10 8.78
CA GLY A 346 20.22 19.42 8.51
C GLY A 346 20.19 18.48 7.31
N LEU A 347 19.09 18.43 6.56
CA LEU A 347 19.03 17.69 5.30
C LEU A 347 19.56 18.55 4.14
N PRO A 348 20.09 17.90 3.11
CA PRO A 348 20.46 18.58 1.88
C PRO A 348 19.26 19.27 1.25
N GLN A 349 19.49 20.49 0.74
CA GLN A 349 18.54 21.08 -0.18
C GLN A 349 18.73 20.44 -1.55
N PRO A 350 17.64 20.13 -2.28
CA PRO A 350 17.75 19.75 -3.68
C PRO A 350 18.53 20.83 -4.43
N LEU A 351 19.52 20.45 -5.23
CA LEU A 351 20.27 21.39 -6.05
C LEU A 351 19.31 22.00 -7.07
N GLU A 352 19.19 23.33 -7.10
CA GLU A 352 18.59 24.03 -8.23
C GLU A 352 19.44 23.71 -9.47
N LYS A 353 18.87 22.97 -10.42
CA LYS A 353 19.47 22.76 -11.74
C LYS A 353 18.58 23.38 -12.80
#